data_AF-A0A6L8M569-F1
#
_entry.id   AF-A0A6L8M569-F1
#
_cell.length_a   1.000
_cell.length_b   1.000
_cell.length_c   1.000
_cell.angle_alpha   90.00
_cell.angle_beta   90.00
_cell.angle_gamma   90.00
#
_symmetry.space_group_name_H-M   'P 1'
#
loop_
_entity.id
_entity.type
_entity.pdbx_description
1 polymer ?
#
loop_
_entity_poly.entity_id
_entity_poly.type
_entity_poly.pdbx_seq_one_letter_code
_entity_poly.pdbx_strand_id
1 'polypeptide(L)'
;MKLRQIREAVRKHAYKNYTMLFKGFIVTFGVLLTGWVQVYPHLEANTIASKEAQFYLEEQYNASHQGVDCSSQPDKLKECRMAEFRIERHKTVNRFFLAFFSILMSVSTALFLSSVEGYVQHIKANIIESSKK
;
A
#
# COMPACT_ATOMS: atom_id res chain seq x y z
N MET A 1 -1.12 -26.17 23.11
CA MET A 1 -0.08 -25.13 23.30
C MET A 1 -0.76 -23.77 23.16
N LYS A 2 -0.81 -22.95 24.22
CA LYS A 2 -1.73 -21.79 24.27
C LYS A 2 -1.14 -20.63 23.44
N LEU A 3 -1.92 -20.06 22.52
CA LEU A 3 -1.58 -18.88 21.69
C LEU A 3 -0.83 -17.75 22.45
N ARG A 4 -1.11 -17.59 23.75
CA ARG A 4 -0.39 -16.69 24.67
C ARG A 4 1.11 -16.99 24.79
N GLN A 5 1.50 -18.25 24.94
CA GLN A 5 2.90 -18.65 25.08
C GLN A 5 3.70 -18.38 23.80
N ILE A 6 3.09 -18.61 22.63
CA ILE A 6 3.70 -18.30 21.34
C ILE A 6 3.88 -16.79 21.20
N ARG A 7 2.84 -16.01 21.54
CA ARG A 7 2.89 -14.54 21.51
C ARG A 7 3.99 -13.99 22.41
N GLU A 8 4.12 -14.49 23.63
CA GLU A 8 5.17 -14.08 24.58
C GLU A 8 6.58 -14.48 24.12
N ALA A 9 6.73 -15.70 23.56
CA ALA A 9 8.00 -16.15 23.01
C ALA A 9 8.45 -15.28 21.83
N VAL A 10 7.53 -15.00 20.89
CA VAL A 10 7.77 -14.11 19.75
C VAL A 10 8.13 -12.71 20.22
N ARG A 11 7.41 -12.16 21.20
CA ARG A 11 7.66 -10.82 21.75
C ARG A 11 9.04 -10.73 22.39
N LYS A 12 9.42 -11.72 23.21
CA LYS A 12 10.74 -11.81 23.85
C LYS A 12 11.88 -11.95 22.83
N HIS A 13 11.65 -12.70 21.76
CA HIS A 13 12.63 -12.86 20.68
C HIS A 13 12.79 -11.59 19.84
N ALA A 14 11.69 -10.89 19.57
CA ALA A 14 11.65 -9.62 18.87
C ALA A 14 12.43 -8.53 19.64
N TYR A 15 12.27 -8.46 20.97
CA TYR A 15 12.97 -7.48 21.81
C TYR A 15 14.48 -7.66 21.84
N LYS A 16 14.96 -8.90 21.90
CA LYS A 16 16.40 -9.18 21.83
C LYS A 16 17.01 -8.80 20.48
N ASN A 17 16.20 -8.79 19.41
CA ASN A 17 16.63 -8.52 18.05
C ASN A 17 16.15 -7.15 17.52
N TYR A 18 15.95 -6.17 18.40
CA TYR A 18 15.39 -4.86 18.03
C TYR A 18 16.16 -4.14 16.90
N THR A 19 17.49 -4.30 16.84
CA THR A 19 18.35 -3.79 15.76
C THR A 19 18.08 -4.45 14.42
N MET A 20 17.81 -5.76 14.39
CA MET A 20 17.44 -6.47 13.17
C MET A 20 16.05 -6.06 12.67
N LEU A 21 15.09 -5.85 13.59
CA LEU A 21 13.77 -5.33 13.25
C LEU A 21 13.82 -3.90 12.70
N PHE A 22 14.70 -3.06 13.24
CA PHE A 22 14.93 -1.71 12.71
C PHE A 22 15.50 -1.72 11.29
N LYS A 23 16.48 -2.60 11.03
CA LYS A 23 17.02 -2.80 9.67
C LYS A 23 15.93 -3.30 8.72
N GLY A 24 15.07 -4.23 9.19
CA GLY A 24 13.90 -4.69 8.46
C GLY A 24 12.97 -3.53 8.09
N PHE A 25 12.64 -2.66 9.06
CA PHE A 25 11.87 -1.43 8.82
C PHE A 25 12.52 -0.54 7.75
N ILE A 26 13.82 -0.24 7.86
CA ILE A 26 14.52 0.60 6.87
C ILE A 26 14.42 0.00 5.47
N VAL A 27 14.62 -1.31 5.34
CA VAL A 27 14.53 -1.99 4.04
C VAL A 27 13.10 -1.94 3.50
N THR A 28 12.10 -2.32 4.30
CA THR A 28 10.71 -2.34 3.85
C THR A 28 10.20 -0.95 3.52
N PHE A 29 10.55 0.06 4.33
CA PHE A 29 10.18 1.45 4.11
C PHE A 29 10.90 2.07 2.92
N GLY A 30 12.19 1.76 2.76
CA GLY A 30 12.99 2.21 1.61
C GLY A 30 12.50 1.65 0.29
N VAL A 31 12.14 0.36 0.24
CA VAL A 31 11.48 -0.27 -0.92
C VAL A 31 10.14 0.41 -1.21
N LEU A 32 9.38 0.78 -0.18
CA LEU A 32 8.11 1.48 -0.30
C LEU A 32 8.28 2.87 -0.95
N LEU A 33 9.25 3.67 -0.46
CA LEU A 33 9.55 5.00 -0.99
C LEU A 33 10.07 4.95 -2.42
N THR A 34 11.04 4.07 -2.69
CA THR A 34 11.62 3.93 -4.04
C THR A 34 10.62 3.41 -5.06
N GLY A 35 9.83 2.39 -4.69
CA GLY A 35 8.73 1.91 -5.51
C GLY A 35 7.66 2.97 -5.75
N TRP A 36 7.34 3.79 -4.73
CA TRP A 36 6.39 4.89 -4.88
C TRP A 36 6.85 5.93 -5.90
N VAL A 37 8.12 6.37 -5.83
CA VAL A 37 8.67 7.36 -6.77
C VAL A 37 8.62 6.86 -8.22
N GLN A 38 8.83 5.56 -8.45
CA GLN A 38 8.78 4.97 -9.80
C GLN A 38 7.35 4.77 -10.31
N VAL A 39 6.42 4.42 -9.43
CA VAL A 39 5.04 4.07 -9.80
C VAL A 39 4.14 5.30 -9.89
N TYR A 40 4.40 6.36 -9.12
CA TYR A 40 3.54 7.54 -9.03
C TYR A 40 3.27 8.21 -10.39
N PRO A 41 4.26 8.48 -11.26
CA PRO A 41 4.00 9.10 -12.56
C PRO A 41 3.11 8.23 -13.47
N HIS A 42 3.25 6.91 -13.38
CA HIS A 42 2.40 5.98 -14.14
C HIS A 42 0.96 5.96 -13.62
N LEU A 43 0.77 6.06 -12.30
CA LEU A 43 -0.56 6.17 -11.72
C LEU A 43 -1.22 7.50 -12.11
N GLU A 44 -0.47 8.59 -12.08
CA GLU A 44 -0.95 9.92 -12.48
C GLU A 44 -1.37 9.95 -13.96
N ALA A 45 -0.51 9.47 -14.87
CA ALA A 45 -0.83 9.39 -16.29
C ALA A 45 -2.07 8.52 -16.57
N ASN A 46 -2.21 7.37 -15.89
CA ASN A 46 -3.40 6.52 -16.02
C ASN A 46 -4.65 7.18 -15.46
N THR A 47 -4.52 8.00 -14.41
CA THR A 47 -5.64 8.76 -13.83
C THR A 47 -6.14 9.81 -14.80
N ILE A 48 -5.23 10.56 -15.41
CA ILE A 48 -5.55 11.57 -16.44
C ILE A 48 -6.22 10.91 -17.64
N ALA A 49 -5.61 9.85 -18.19
CA ALA A 49 -6.18 9.13 -19.33
C ALA A 49 -7.55 8.50 -19.02
N SER A 50 -7.78 8.04 -17.79
CA SER A 50 -9.08 7.55 -17.35
C SER A 50 -10.12 8.67 -17.25
N LYS A 51 -9.73 9.84 -16.75
CA LYS A 51 -10.61 11.02 -16.66
C LYS A 51 -10.98 11.54 -18.05
N GLU A 52 -10.03 11.61 -18.96
CA GLU A 52 -10.27 11.98 -20.36
C GLU A 52 -11.23 11.00 -21.04
N ALA A 53 -11.02 9.70 -20.86
CA ALA A 53 -11.92 8.67 -21.39
C ALA A 53 -13.33 8.80 -20.81
N GLN A 54 -13.45 9.15 -19.53
CA GLN A 54 -14.74 9.37 -18.89
C GLN A 54 -15.48 10.58 -19.47
N PHE A 55 -14.79 11.72 -19.62
CA PHE A 55 -15.37 12.92 -20.23
C PHE A 55 -15.78 12.69 -21.68
N TYR A 56 -14.96 11.99 -22.46
CA TYR A 56 -15.29 11.63 -23.84
C TYR A 56 -16.61 10.85 -23.94
N LEU A 57 -16.81 9.86 -23.07
CA LEU A 57 -18.04 9.08 -23.04
C LEU A 57 -19.24 9.92 -22.58
N GLU A 58 -19.07 10.76 -21.57
CA GLU A 58 -20.14 11.62 -21.05
C GLU A 58 -20.58 12.67 -22.08
N GLU A 59 -19.64 13.26 -22.82
CA GLU A 59 -19.92 14.23 -23.88
C GLU A 59 -20.56 13.58 -25.11
N GLN A 60 -20.08 12.41 -25.54
CA GLN A 60 -20.58 11.75 -26.74
C GLN A 60 -21.97 11.12 -26.57
N TYR A 61 -22.27 10.59 -25.38
CA TYR A 61 -23.53 9.91 -25.09
C TYR A 61 -24.52 10.79 -24.29
N ASN A 62 -24.10 11.99 -23.89
CA ASN A 62 -24.88 12.93 -23.08
C ASN A 62 -25.52 12.28 -21.84
N ALA A 63 -24.78 11.35 -21.24
CA ALA A 63 -25.20 10.54 -20.11
C ALA A 63 -24.01 10.35 -19.16
N SER A 64 -24.29 10.17 -17.87
CA SER A 64 -23.26 9.78 -16.90
C SER A 64 -22.56 8.51 -17.38
N HIS A 65 -21.24 8.40 -17.16
CA HIS A 65 -20.45 7.21 -17.51
C HIS A 65 -21.11 5.89 -17.06
N GLN A 66 -21.77 5.89 -15.90
CA GLN A 66 -22.42 4.69 -15.35
C GLN A 66 -23.66 4.22 -16.16
N GLY A 67 -24.18 5.07 -17.04
CA GLY A 67 -25.33 4.79 -17.90
C GLY A 67 -25.01 4.79 -19.40
N VAL A 68 -23.73 4.79 -19.78
CA VAL A 68 -23.34 4.73 -21.20
C VAL A 68 -23.52 3.31 -21.71
N ASP A 69 -24.38 3.14 -22.72
CA ASP A 69 -24.48 1.88 -23.46
C ASP A 69 -23.72 1.99 -24.78
N CYS A 70 -22.53 1.40 -24.84
CA CYS A 70 -21.71 1.36 -26.05
C CYS A 70 -22.41 0.68 -27.24
N SER A 71 -23.44 -0.14 -27.00
CA SER A 71 -24.20 -0.84 -28.05
C SER A 71 -25.11 0.09 -28.83
N SER A 72 -25.42 1.28 -28.29
CA SER A 72 -26.31 2.26 -28.91
C SER A 72 -25.71 2.98 -30.12
N GLN A 73 -24.38 2.93 -30.31
CA GLN A 73 -23.68 3.53 -31.46
C GLN A 73 -22.71 2.52 -32.10
N PRO A 74 -23.17 1.71 -33.08
CA PRO A 74 -22.35 0.65 -33.68
C PRO A 74 -21.12 1.20 -34.41
N ASP A 75 -21.20 2.41 -34.98
CA ASP A 75 -20.10 3.04 -35.73
C ASP A 75 -18.90 3.43 -34.83
N LYS A 76 -19.14 3.60 -33.52
CA LYS A 76 -18.13 4.02 -32.53
C LYS A 76 -17.90 2.98 -31.42
N LEU A 77 -18.40 1.76 -31.62
CA LEU A 77 -18.38 0.68 -30.64
C LEU A 77 -16.96 0.36 -30.12
N LYS A 78 -15.96 0.37 -31.02
CA LYS A 78 -14.56 0.11 -30.67
C LYS A 78 -13.98 1.17 -29.74
N GLU A 79 -14.26 2.45 -30.01
CA GLU A 79 -13.78 3.57 -29.22
C GLU A 79 -14.44 3.60 -27.84
N CYS A 80 -15.75 3.36 -27.79
CA CYS A 80 -16.50 3.30 -26.53
C CYS A 80 -15.98 2.19 -25.60
N ARG A 81 -15.81 0.97 -26.11
CA ARG A 81 -15.26 -0.16 -25.32
C ARG A 81 -13.83 0.08 -24.86
N MET A 82 -13.01 0.74 -25.68
CA MET A 82 -11.64 1.10 -25.30
C MET A 82 -11.61 2.15 -24.19
N ALA A 83 -12.52 3.12 -24.22
CA ALA A 83 -12.67 4.12 -23.18
C ALA A 83 -13.14 3.49 -21.85
N GLU A 84 -14.16 2.62 -21.89
CA GLU A 84 -14.60 1.85 -20.71
C GLU A 84 -13.48 1.00 -20.12
N PHE A 85 -12.76 0.27 -20.98
CA PHE A 85 -11.63 -0.56 -20.55
C PHE A 85 -10.53 0.28 -19.84
N ARG A 86 -10.23 1.48 -20.34
CA ARG A 86 -9.25 2.38 -19.69
C ARG A 86 -9.71 2.77 -18.28
N ILE A 87 -11.00 3.09 -18.11
CA ILE A 87 -11.60 3.47 -16.82
C ILE A 87 -11.58 2.31 -15.84
N GLU A 88 -12.01 1.12 -16.25
CA GLU A 88 -12.01 -0.08 -15.40
C GLU A 88 -10.60 -0.52 -15.00
N ARG A 89 -9.67 -0.47 -15.96
CA ARG A 89 -8.26 -0.81 -15.72
C ARG A 89 -7.65 0.15 -14.72
N HIS A 90 -7.90 1.47 -14.84
CA HIS A 90 -7.45 2.45 -13.86
C HIS A 90 -7.97 2.13 -12.45
N LYS A 91 -9.28 1.88 -12.30
CA LYS A 91 -9.89 1.52 -11.00
C LYS A 91 -9.24 0.28 -10.38
N THR A 92 -9.04 -0.77 -11.19
CA THR A 92 -8.46 -2.05 -10.73
C THR A 92 -7.01 -1.88 -10.30
N VAL A 93 -6.20 -1.22 -11.13
CA VAL A 93 -4.78 -0.97 -10.86
C VAL A 93 -4.62 -0.12 -9.59
N ASN A 94 -5.42 0.95 -9.45
CA ASN A 94 -5.33 1.82 -8.28
C ASN A 94 -5.73 1.09 -6.99
N ARG A 95 -6.77 0.25 -7.02
CA ARG A 95 -7.17 -0.59 -5.88
C ARG A 95 -6.07 -1.60 -5.49
N PHE A 96 -5.42 -2.22 -6.47
CA PHE A 96 -4.31 -3.14 -6.22
C PHE A 96 -3.14 -2.42 -5.52
N PHE A 97 -2.71 -1.26 -6.05
CA PHE A 97 -1.63 -0.49 -5.45
C PHE A 97 -1.98 -0.01 -4.04
N LEU A 98 -3.20 0.50 -3.81
CA LEU A 98 -3.66 0.88 -2.47
C LEU A 98 -3.59 -0.28 -1.47
N ALA A 99 -4.02 -1.48 -1.87
CA ALA A 99 -3.95 -2.67 -1.02
C ALA A 99 -2.49 -3.05 -0.71
N PHE A 100 -1.63 -3.06 -1.73
CA PHE A 100 -0.21 -3.37 -1.58
C PHE A 100 0.50 -2.37 -0.66
N PHE A 101 0.29 -1.07 -0.85
CA PHE A 101 0.85 -0.03 0.00
C PHE A 101 0.35 -0.10 1.43
N SER A 102 -0.94 -0.40 1.63
CA SER A 102 -1.52 -0.60 2.97
C SER A 102 -0.85 -1.75 3.72
N ILE A 103 -0.61 -2.89 3.04
CA ILE A 103 0.07 -4.05 3.65
C ILE A 103 1.51 -3.68 4.02
N LEU A 104 2.26 -3.10 3.08
CA LEU A 104 3.66 -2.73 3.31
C LEU A 104 3.81 -1.69 4.43
N MET A 105 2.95 -0.66 4.47
CA MET A 105 2.94 0.33 5.54
C MET A 105 2.62 -0.31 6.89
N SER A 106 1.67 -1.25 6.92
CA SER A 106 1.31 -1.96 8.15
C SER A 106 2.47 -2.82 8.67
N VAL A 107 3.14 -3.58 7.80
CA VAL A 107 4.31 -4.39 8.16
C VAL A 107 5.45 -3.49 8.63
N SER A 108 5.75 -2.43 7.88
CA SER A 108 6.82 -1.49 8.21
C SER A 108 6.59 -0.82 9.57
N THR A 109 5.35 -0.36 9.82
CA THR A 109 4.96 0.22 11.11
C THR A 109 5.08 -0.78 12.26
N ALA A 110 4.66 -2.03 12.05
CA ALA A 110 4.78 -3.08 13.07
C ALA A 110 6.25 -3.39 13.42
N LEU A 111 7.13 -3.43 12.41
CA LEU A 111 8.58 -3.61 12.60
C LEU A 111 9.18 -2.44 13.39
N PHE A 112 8.82 -1.21 13.04
CA PHE A 112 9.29 0.00 13.72
C PHE A 112 8.86 0.02 15.20
N LEU A 113 7.56 -0.17 15.48
CA LEU A 113 7.04 -0.18 16.84
C LEU A 113 7.68 -1.29 17.69
N SER A 114 7.83 -2.49 17.13
CA SER A 114 8.48 -3.61 17.82
C SER A 114 9.96 -3.32 18.13
N SER A 115 10.65 -2.63 17.22
CA SER A 115 12.02 -2.20 17.42
C SER A 115 12.15 -1.14 18.52
N VAL A 116 11.29 -0.12 18.51
CA VAL A 116 11.26 0.93 19.55
C VAL A 116 10.98 0.33 20.92
N GLU A 117 9.98 -0.56 21.04
CA GLU A 117 9.69 -1.25 22.30
C GLU A 117 10.90 -2.06 22.79
N GLY A 118 11.58 -2.78 21.89
CA GLY A 118 12.78 -3.56 22.22
C GLY A 118 13.94 -2.69 22.70
N TYR A 119 14.16 -1.54 22.06
CA TYR A 119 15.19 -0.59 22.46
C TYR A 119 14.94 0.00 23.85
N VAL A 120 13.71 0.41 24.15
CA VAL A 120 13.33 0.93 25.47
C VAL A 120 13.55 -0.11 26.57
N GLN A 121 13.22 -1.39 26.31
CA GLN A 121 13.46 -2.47 27.26
C GLN A 121 14.95 -2.74 27.48
N HIS A 122 15.74 -2.70 26.41
CA HIS A 122 17.19 -2.86 26.50
C HIS A 122 17.83 -1.76 27.39
N ILE A 123 17.43 -0.50 27.20
CA ILE A 123 17.90 0.60 28.07
C ILE A 123 17.50 0.38 29.53
N LYS A 124 16.23 0.06 29.79
CA LYS A 124 15.75 -0.17 31.17
C LYS A 124 16.51 -1.29 31.87
N ALA A 125 16.80 -2.39 31.17
CA ALA A 125 17.59 -3.49 31.72
C ALA A 125 19.00 -3.04 32.12
N ASN A 126 19.69 -2.29 31.25
CA ASN A 126 21.04 -1.81 31.52
C ASN A 126 21.10 -0.80 32.68
N ILE A 127 20.09 0.06 32.82
CA ILE A 127 20.01 1.02 33.95
C ILE A 127 19.88 0.26 35.28
N ILE A 128 18.99 -0.74 35.34
CA ILE A 128 18.79 -1.58 36.54
C ILE A 128 20.07 -2.35 36.90
N GLU A 129 20.79 -2.84 35.90
CA GLU A 129 22.04 -3.56 36.11
C GLU A 129 23.17 -2.64 36.59
N SER A 130 23.23 -1.39 36.09
CA SER A 130 24.18 -0.37 36.57
C SER A 130 23.89 0.09 38.00
N SER A 131 22.63 0.12 38.42
CA SER A 131 22.21 0.50 39.78
C SER A 131 22.49 -0.59 40.84
N LYS A 132 22.83 -1.82 40.40
CA LYS A 132 23.18 -2.94 41.28
C LYS A 132 24.69 -3.12 41.49
N LYS A 133 25.51 -2.38 40.73
CA LYS A 133 26.97 -2.29 40.93
C LYS A 133 27.29 -1.08 41.79
#